data_AF-A0A1F5S0Z0-F1
#
_entry.id   AF-A0A1F5S0Z0-F1
#
_cell.length_a   1.000
_cell.length_b   1.000
_cell.length_c   1.000
_cell.angle_alpha   90.00
_cell.angle_beta   90.00
_cell.angle_gamma   90.00
#
_symmetry.space_group_name_H-M   'P 1'
#
loop_
_entity.id
_entity.type
_entity.pdbx_description
1 polymer ?
#
loop_
_entity_poly.entity_id
_entity_poly.type
_entity_poly.pdbx_seq_one_letter_code
_entity_poly.pdbx_strand_id
1 'polypeptide(L)'
;MVPLFTLILSFLILKQGLTLMEFSVFLLLTASGLLILERKNKSFFYKQEFRKVFIAAFLFSLSLVLAKFVYLNHPFLSGFIWTRLGSFIAAIAILIPKENRKRIFKASKTTRTKHKFILIANKFLAGTSTIFLHYAICKGNLSIINAMKGIEYGFIFIFAAILSYKFPRYLKEHLNRKTAIKKIIAILLIGAGLWAIA
;
A
#
# COMPACT_ATOMS: atom_id res chain seq x y z
N MET A 1 7.32 -7.25 2.51
CA MET A 1 8.32 -7.49 1.45
C MET A 1 8.63 -6.23 0.66
N VAL A 2 7.63 -5.47 0.22
CA VAL A 2 7.85 -4.21 -0.50
C VAL A 2 8.77 -3.21 0.25
N PRO A 3 8.59 -2.91 1.55
CA PRO A 3 9.47 -1.94 2.23
C PRO A 3 10.95 -2.35 2.23
N LEU A 4 11.23 -3.65 2.37
CA LEU A 4 12.59 -4.20 2.35
C LEU A 4 13.27 -4.02 0.98
N PHE A 5 12.58 -4.39 -0.11
CA PHE A 5 13.12 -4.15 -1.46
C PHE A 5 13.28 -2.66 -1.75
N THR A 6 12.38 -1.84 -1.25
CA THR A 6 12.45 -0.39 -1.44
C THR A 6 13.70 0.19 -0.77
N LEU A 7 14.03 -0.28 0.44
CA LEU A 7 15.26 0.09 1.12
C LEU A 7 16.51 -0.30 0.32
N ILE A 8 16.58 -1.57 -0.12
CA ILE A 8 17.73 -2.09 -0.88
C ILE A 8 17.90 -1.34 -2.20
N LEU A 9 16.82 -1.20 -2.97
CA LEU A 9 16.84 -0.51 -4.26
C LEU A 9 17.09 0.99 -4.12
N SER A 10 16.61 1.62 -3.05
CA SER A 10 16.89 3.03 -2.77
C SER A 10 18.37 3.25 -2.48
N PHE A 11 18.98 2.36 -1.70
CA PHE A 11 20.42 2.42 -1.45
C PHE A 11 21.24 2.24 -2.75
N LEU A 12 20.87 1.27 -3.59
CA LEU A 12 21.60 0.95 -4.83
C LEU A 12 21.43 2.01 -5.93
N ILE A 13 20.20 2.48 -6.17
CA ILE A 13 19.87 3.34 -7.32
C ILE A 13 19.96 4.82 -6.95
N LEU A 14 19.36 5.21 -5.82
CA LEU A 14 19.28 6.61 -5.39
C LEU A 14 20.52 7.05 -4.61
N LYS A 15 21.38 6.10 -4.18
CA LYS A 15 22.49 6.32 -3.23
C LYS A 15 22.03 7.02 -1.94
N GLN A 16 20.75 6.89 -1.61
CA GLN A 16 20.14 7.43 -0.40
C GLN A 16 20.04 6.31 0.63
N GLY A 17 20.88 6.40 1.66
CA GLY A 17 20.80 5.56 2.85
C GLY A 17 19.78 6.08 3.85
N LEU A 18 19.50 5.27 4.88
CA LEU A 18 18.81 5.72 6.08
C LEU A 18 19.84 6.11 7.14
N THR A 19 19.57 7.16 7.90
CA THR A 19 20.29 7.43 9.14
C THR A 19 19.98 6.33 10.18
N LEU A 20 20.80 6.24 11.24
CA LEU A 20 20.61 5.24 12.30
C LEU A 20 19.22 5.36 12.97
N MET A 21 18.73 6.59 13.12
CA MET A 21 17.41 6.88 13.66
C MET A 21 16.31 6.45 12.68
N GLU A 22 16.42 6.82 11.40
CA GLU A 22 15.47 6.43 10.36
C GLU A 22 15.41 4.91 10.15
N PHE A 23 16.54 4.22 10.30
CA PHE A 23 16.60 2.76 10.24
C PHE A 23 15.86 2.11 11.41
N SER A 24 16.00 2.65 12.61
CA SER A 24 15.28 2.20 13.81
C SER A 24 13.76 2.36 13.63
N VAL A 25 13.33 3.50 13.07
CA VAL A 25 11.92 3.73 12.75
C VAL A 25 11.42 2.79 11.65
N PHE A 26 12.22 2.57 10.61
CA PHE A 26 11.89 1.63 9.54
C PHE A 26 11.64 0.21 10.09
N LEU A 27 12.51 -0.28 10.97
CA LEU A 27 12.33 -1.58 11.63
C LEU A 27 11.05 -1.62 12.45
N LEU A 28 10.78 -0.56 13.22
CA LEU A 28 9.60 -0.46 14.07
C LEU A 28 8.30 -0.50 13.24
N LEU A 29 8.23 0.29 12.16
CA LEU A 29 7.08 0.36 11.26
C LEU A 29 6.88 -0.92 10.43
N THR A 30 7.95 -1.60 10.03
CA THR A 30 7.82 -2.88 9.31
C THR A 30 7.42 -4.03 10.23
N ALA A 31 7.92 -4.05 11.46
CA ALA A 31 7.54 -5.05 12.47
C ALA A 31 6.07 -4.92 12.87
N SER A 32 5.54 -3.69 13.05
CA SER A 32 4.14 -3.47 13.39
C SER A 32 3.17 -4.04 12.34
N GLY A 33 3.48 -3.84 11.04
CA GLY A 33 2.70 -4.43 9.94
C GLY A 33 2.71 -5.97 9.95
N LEU A 34 3.83 -6.59 10.33
CA LEU A 34 3.91 -8.05 10.49
C LEU A 34 3.10 -8.56 11.70
N LEU A 35 3.04 -7.79 12.78
CA LEU A 35 2.28 -8.15 13.98
C LEU A 35 0.76 -8.13 13.77
N ILE A 36 0.27 -7.28 12.86
CA ILE A 36 -1.18 -7.20 12.52
C ILE A 36 -1.62 -8.37 11.63
N LEU A 37 -0.70 -8.99 10.90
CA LEU A 37 -0.97 -10.14 10.04
C LEU A 37 -1.28 -11.39 10.88
N GLU A 38 -2.57 -11.60 11.15
CA GLU A 38 -3.02 -12.80 11.83
C GLU A 38 -3.22 -13.94 10.82
N ARG A 39 -2.37 -14.97 10.89
CA ARG A 39 -2.49 -16.18 10.06
C ARG A 39 -3.69 -17.01 10.52
N LYS A 40 -4.86 -16.74 9.96
CA LYS A 40 -6.08 -17.52 10.25
C LYS A 40 -6.11 -18.90 9.60
N ASN A 41 -5.24 -19.19 8.63
CA ASN A 41 -5.20 -20.50 7.97
C ASN A 41 -3.77 -20.92 7.63
N LYS A 42 -3.28 -21.98 8.29
CA LYS A 42 -1.90 -22.50 8.13
C LYS A 42 -1.68 -23.29 6.82
N SER A 43 -2.73 -23.54 6.03
CA SER A 43 -2.70 -24.51 4.92
C SER A 43 -2.36 -23.94 3.52
N PHE A 44 -2.07 -22.64 3.37
CA PHE A 44 -2.00 -22.01 2.02
C PHE A 44 -0.61 -21.61 1.54
N PHE A 45 0.46 -22.27 2.00
CA PHE A 45 1.81 -22.06 1.45
C PHE A 45 2.03 -22.91 0.19
N TYR A 46 1.41 -22.53 -0.93
CA TYR A 46 1.84 -23.01 -2.24
C TYR A 46 3.18 -22.33 -2.58
N LYS A 47 4.29 -23.10 -2.53
CA LYS A 47 5.64 -22.63 -2.92
C LYS A 47 5.67 -21.93 -4.29
N GLN A 48 4.74 -22.29 -5.18
CA GLN A 48 4.60 -21.71 -6.52
C GLN A 48 4.12 -20.24 -6.52
N GLU A 49 3.28 -19.84 -5.55
CA GLU A 49 2.75 -18.47 -5.47
C GLU A 49 3.74 -17.51 -4.79
N PHE A 50 4.66 -18.03 -3.97
CA PHE A 50 5.68 -17.22 -3.31
C PHE A 50 6.59 -16.51 -4.33
N ARG A 51 6.96 -17.18 -5.42
CA ARG A 51 7.76 -16.58 -6.50
C ARG A 51 7.04 -15.39 -7.14
N LYS A 52 5.74 -15.51 -7.41
CA LYS A 52 4.94 -14.43 -8.00
C LYS A 52 4.81 -13.25 -7.06
N VAL A 53 4.56 -13.50 -5.77
CA VAL A 53 4.49 -12.46 -4.74
C VAL A 53 5.83 -11.72 -4.60
N PHE A 54 6.95 -12.46 -4.64
CA PHE A 54 8.28 -11.89 -4.56
C PHE A 54 8.59 -11.00 -5.76
N ILE A 55 8.32 -11.47 -6.98
CA ILE A 55 8.49 -10.70 -8.22
C ILE A 55 7.59 -9.46 -8.21
N ALA A 56 6.32 -9.60 -7.81
CA ALA A 56 5.39 -8.47 -7.73
C ALA A 56 5.87 -7.42 -6.71
N ALA A 57 6.35 -7.86 -5.54
CA ALA A 57 6.89 -6.95 -4.54
C ALA A 57 8.14 -6.22 -5.05
N PHE A 58 9.03 -6.92 -5.74
CA PHE A 58 10.22 -6.34 -6.36
C PHE A 58 9.86 -5.30 -7.43
N LEU A 59 8.99 -5.65 -8.39
CA LEU A 59 8.56 -4.73 -9.46
C LEU A 59 7.84 -3.51 -8.91
N PHE A 60 7.01 -3.69 -7.88
CA PHE A 60 6.32 -2.58 -7.24
C PHE A 60 7.31 -1.65 -6.53
N SER A 61 8.26 -2.19 -5.76
CA SER A 61 9.34 -1.40 -5.16
C SER A 61 10.20 -0.68 -6.20
N LEU A 62 10.54 -1.35 -7.29
CA LEU A 62 11.29 -0.77 -8.40
C LEU A 62 10.52 0.41 -9.00
N SER A 63 9.21 0.27 -9.23
CA SER A 63 8.38 1.37 -9.74
C SER A 63 8.39 2.60 -8.82
N LEU A 64 8.42 2.39 -7.50
CA LEU A 64 8.44 3.47 -6.52
C LEU A 64 9.80 4.18 -6.47
N VAL A 65 10.89 3.40 -6.55
CA VAL A 65 12.26 3.93 -6.61
C VAL A 65 12.49 4.71 -7.90
N LEU A 66 12.03 4.20 -9.04
CA LEU A 66 12.08 4.94 -10.31
C LEU A 66 11.21 6.20 -10.27
N ALA A 67 10.02 6.15 -9.63
CA ALA A 67 9.22 7.35 -9.44
C ALA A 67 9.97 8.39 -8.59
N LYS A 68 10.62 7.98 -7.48
CA LYS A 68 11.46 8.88 -6.68
C LYS A 68 12.61 9.46 -7.51
N PHE A 69 13.26 8.65 -8.34
CA PHE A 69 14.31 9.11 -9.25
C PHE A 69 13.82 10.19 -10.21
N VAL A 70 12.62 10.05 -10.78
CA VAL A 70 12.01 11.10 -11.61
C VAL A 70 11.80 12.39 -10.80
N TYR A 71 11.29 12.29 -9.57
CA TYR A 71 11.07 13.46 -8.70
C TYR A 71 12.34 14.15 -8.22
N LEU A 72 13.50 13.50 -8.27
CA LEU A 72 14.78 14.14 -7.98
C LEU A 72 15.28 15.00 -9.14
N ASN A 73 14.86 14.71 -10.37
CA ASN A 73 15.34 15.38 -11.58
C ASN A 73 14.31 16.32 -12.22
N HIS A 74 13.03 16.19 -11.85
CA HIS A 74 11.94 16.99 -12.41
C HIS A 74 11.01 17.55 -11.35
N PRO A 75 10.37 18.71 -11.61
CA PRO A 75 9.32 19.24 -10.75
C PRO A 75 8.19 18.24 -10.52
N PHE A 76 7.57 18.30 -9.34
CA PHE A 76 6.53 17.37 -8.91
C PHE A 76 5.44 17.15 -9.98
N LEU A 77 4.88 18.23 -10.53
CA LEU A 77 3.77 18.13 -11.49
C LEU A 77 4.19 17.39 -12.77
N SER A 78 5.35 17.72 -13.32
CA SER A 78 5.90 17.07 -14.51
C SER A 78 6.19 15.59 -14.24
N GLY A 79 6.90 15.28 -13.16
CA GLY A 79 7.18 13.90 -12.76
C GLY A 79 5.92 13.08 -12.49
N PHE A 80 4.92 13.70 -11.87
CA PHE A 80 3.63 13.06 -11.59
C PHE A 80 2.92 12.70 -12.90
N ILE A 81 2.83 13.64 -13.84
CA ILE A 81 2.23 13.41 -15.17
C ILE A 81 2.94 12.24 -15.87
N TRP A 82 4.27 12.23 -15.90
CA TRP A 82 5.04 11.13 -16.51
C TRP A 82 4.73 9.77 -15.88
N THR A 83 4.67 9.69 -14.54
CA THR A 83 4.32 8.43 -13.86
C THR A 83 2.89 7.97 -14.16
N ARG A 84 1.95 8.91 -14.33
CA ARG A 84 0.56 8.60 -14.67
C ARG A 84 0.41 8.17 -16.13
N LEU A 85 1.12 8.81 -17.05
CA LEU A 85 1.16 8.41 -18.46
C LEU A 85 1.70 6.99 -18.62
N GLY A 86 2.79 6.64 -17.92
CA GLY A 86 3.31 5.28 -17.92
C GLY A 86 2.30 4.25 -17.40
N SER A 87 1.57 4.59 -16.33
CA SER A 87 0.50 3.74 -15.79
C SER A 87 -0.67 3.58 -16.76
N PHE A 88 -1.02 4.64 -17.49
CA PHE A 88 -2.05 4.63 -18.52
C PHE A 88 -1.67 3.74 -19.70
N ILE A 89 -0.42 3.83 -20.18
CA ILE A 89 0.11 2.97 -21.25
C ILE A 89 0.10 1.51 -20.80
N ALA A 90 0.54 1.22 -19.58
CA ALA A 90 0.49 -0.13 -19.02
C ALA A 90 -0.95 -0.66 -18.93
N ALA A 91 -1.91 0.19 -18.57
CA ALA A 91 -3.32 -0.18 -18.56
C ALA A 91 -3.84 -0.50 -19.96
N ILE A 92 -3.47 0.27 -20.99
CA ILE A 92 -3.81 -0.02 -22.39
C ILE A 92 -3.19 -1.35 -22.83
N ALA A 93 -1.94 -1.63 -22.45
CA ALA A 93 -1.27 -2.89 -22.78
C ALA A 93 -2.04 -4.11 -22.21
N ILE A 94 -2.64 -3.98 -21.02
CA ILE A 94 -3.49 -5.03 -20.42
C ILE A 94 -4.76 -5.28 -21.26
N LEU A 95 -5.22 -4.32 -22.06
CA LEU A 95 -6.36 -4.48 -22.98
C LEU A 95 -5.98 -5.13 -24.31
N ILE A 96 -4.70 -5.36 -24.63
CA ILE A 96 -4.30 -6.00 -25.89
C ILE A 96 -4.89 -7.43 -26.01
N PRO A 97 -4.78 -8.31 -24.99
CA PRO A 97 -5.34 -9.65 -25.05
C PRO A 97 -6.87 -9.63 -25.18
N LYS A 98 -7.41 -10.38 -26.15
CA LYS A 98 -8.86 -10.49 -26.40
C LYS A 98 -9.62 -11.02 -25.17
N GLU A 99 -8.99 -11.91 -24.42
CA GLU A 99 -9.57 -12.49 -23.18
C GLU A 99 -9.77 -11.43 -22.09
N ASN A 100 -8.77 -10.57 -21.87
CA ASN A 100 -8.84 -9.48 -20.89
C ASN A 100 -9.95 -8.51 -21.25
N ARG A 101 -10.07 -8.12 -22.52
CA ARG A 101 -11.16 -7.27 -23.01
C ARG A 101 -12.52 -7.88 -22.70
N LYS A 102 -12.75 -9.13 -23.09
CA LYS A 102 -14.03 -9.82 -22.85
C LYS A 102 -14.37 -9.87 -21.36
N ARG A 103 -13.40 -10.17 -20.49
CA ARG A 103 -13.59 -10.21 -19.04
C ARG A 103 -13.94 -8.83 -18.45
N ILE A 104 -13.18 -7.80 -18.81
CA ILE A 104 -13.37 -6.42 -18.31
C ILE A 104 -14.72 -5.86 -18.74
N PHE A 105 -15.06 -5.94 -20.04
CA PHE A 105 -16.33 -5.40 -20.55
C PHE A 105 -17.55 -6.18 -20.06
N LYS A 106 -17.44 -7.49 -19.84
CA LYS A 106 -18.52 -8.29 -19.24
C LYS A 106 -18.77 -7.89 -17.78
N ALA A 107 -17.70 -7.68 -16.98
CA ALA A 107 -17.80 -7.24 -15.59
C ALA A 107 -18.34 -5.81 -15.44
N SER A 108 -18.02 -4.93 -16.39
CA SER A 108 -18.54 -3.56 -16.39
C SER A 108 -20.06 -3.51 -16.61
N LYS A 109 -20.60 -4.35 -17.52
CA LYS A 109 -22.03 -4.41 -17.83
C LYS A 109 -22.89 -4.95 -16.66
N THR A 110 -22.33 -5.79 -15.79
CA THR A 110 -23.05 -6.36 -14.64
C THR A 110 -23.02 -5.48 -13.38
N THR A 111 -22.24 -4.39 -13.39
CA THR A 111 -22.18 -3.47 -12.25
C THR A 111 -23.46 -2.62 -12.21
N ARG A 112 -24.47 -3.08 -11.46
CA ARG A 112 -25.75 -2.38 -11.27
C ARG A 112 -25.54 -0.96 -10.74
N THR A 113 -26.23 -0.01 -11.38
CA THR A 113 -26.22 1.45 -11.14
C THR A 113 -26.56 1.88 -9.70
N LYS A 114 -27.10 1.00 -8.86
CA LYS A 114 -27.59 1.31 -7.50
C LYS A 114 -26.52 1.85 -6.54
N HIS A 115 -25.23 1.61 -6.80
CA HIS A 115 -24.12 2.09 -5.96
C HIS A 115 -23.10 2.95 -6.71
N LYS A 116 -23.51 3.56 -7.84
CA LYS A 116 -22.63 4.39 -8.69
C LYS A 116 -21.97 5.53 -7.89
N PHE A 117 -22.71 6.18 -6.99
CA PHE A 117 -22.17 7.25 -6.14
C PHE A 117 -21.02 6.76 -5.24
N ILE A 118 -21.19 5.61 -4.57
CA ILE A 118 -20.16 5.02 -3.68
C ILE A 118 -18.91 4.67 -4.50
N LEU A 119 -19.09 4.14 -5.71
CA LEU A 119 -17.97 3.82 -6.59
C LEU A 119 -17.21 5.07 -7.02
N ILE A 120 -17.93 6.14 -7.41
CA ILE A 120 -17.34 7.42 -7.79
C ILE A 120 -16.59 8.04 -6.61
N ALA A 121 -17.21 8.12 -5.44
CA ALA A 121 -16.58 8.65 -4.23
C ALA A 121 -15.30 7.88 -3.86
N ASN A 122 -15.33 6.55 -3.92
CA ASN A 122 -14.15 5.72 -3.69
C ASN A 122 -13.03 5.99 -4.71
N LYS A 123 -13.37 6.20 -5.99
CA LYS A 123 -12.38 6.55 -7.02
C LYS A 123 -11.78 7.93 -6.82
N PHE A 124 -12.59 8.91 -6.42
CA PHE A 124 -12.09 10.23 -6.06
C PHE A 124 -11.11 10.14 -4.88
N LEU A 125 -11.49 9.49 -3.79
CA LEU A 125 -10.63 9.29 -2.61
C LEU A 125 -9.32 8.56 -2.95
N ALA A 126 -9.38 7.52 -3.79
CA ALA A 126 -8.20 6.82 -4.26
C ALA A 126 -7.29 7.72 -5.10
N GLY A 127 -7.87 8.57 -5.95
CA GLY A 127 -7.16 9.55 -6.76
C GLY A 127 -6.44 10.60 -5.91
N THR A 128 -7.15 11.22 -4.95
CA THR A 128 -6.54 12.17 -4.02
C THR A 128 -5.46 11.52 -3.18
N SER A 129 -5.73 10.36 -2.57
CA SER A 129 -4.71 9.60 -1.81
C SER A 129 -3.44 9.36 -2.62
N THR A 130 -3.58 9.03 -3.91
CA THR A 130 -2.43 8.83 -4.81
C THR A 130 -1.62 10.11 -5.02
N ILE A 131 -2.27 11.26 -5.18
CA ILE A 131 -1.58 12.55 -5.33
C ILE A 131 -0.78 12.87 -4.06
N PHE A 132 -1.41 12.75 -2.88
CA PHE A 132 -0.74 12.97 -1.60
C PHE A 132 0.43 12.01 -1.38
N LEU A 133 0.27 10.74 -1.72
CA LEU A 133 1.34 9.75 -1.62
C LEU A 133 2.54 10.12 -2.51
N HIS A 134 2.29 10.50 -3.76
CA HIS A 134 3.36 10.90 -4.67
C HIS A 134 4.04 12.20 -4.24
N TYR A 135 3.29 13.13 -3.66
CA TYR A 135 3.86 14.35 -3.10
C TYR A 135 4.75 14.05 -1.89
N ALA A 136 4.33 13.14 -1.00
CA ALA A 136 5.17 12.64 0.08
C ALA A 136 6.45 11.99 -0.49
N ILE A 137 6.33 11.12 -1.51
CA ILE A 137 7.49 10.50 -2.16
C ILE A 137 8.43 11.55 -2.73
N CYS A 138 7.91 12.61 -3.34
CA CYS A 138 8.73 13.69 -3.88
C CYS A 138 9.61 14.32 -2.78
N LYS A 139 9.03 14.66 -1.63
CA LYS A 139 9.72 15.41 -0.57
C LYS A 139 10.47 14.55 0.45
N GLY A 140 9.94 13.40 0.85
CA GLY A 140 10.47 12.59 1.94
C GLY A 140 11.32 11.40 1.50
N ASN A 141 11.85 10.67 2.48
CA ASN A 141 12.62 9.45 2.27
C ASN A 141 11.68 8.30 1.88
N LEU A 142 11.92 7.70 0.70
CA LEU A 142 11.04 6.69 0.12
C LEU A 142 10.90 5.44 1.02
N SER A 143 11.98 5.02 1.68
CA SER A 143 11.97 3.83 2.53
C SER A 143 11.08 4.02 3.75
N ILE A 144 11.10 5.21 4.35
CA ILE A 144 10.27 5.57 5.50
C ILE A 144 8.80 5.67 5.08
N ILE A 145 8.52 6.39 3.99
CA ILE A 145 7.15 6.55 3.47
C ILE A 145 6.53 5.19 3.15
N ASN A 146 7.31 4.26 2.60
CA ASN A 146 6.80 2.94 2.30
C ASN A 146 6.63 2.07 3.56
N ALA A 147 7.45 2.26 4.59
CA ALA A 147 7.24 1.63 5.89
C ALA A 147 6.00 2.19 6.62
N MET A 148 5.72 3.49 6.47
CA MET A 148 4.51 4.15 6.97
C MET A 148 3.22 3.57 6.38
N LYS A 149 3.25 2.87 5.24
CA LYS A 149 2.05 2.15 4.77
C LYS A 149 1.57 1.07 5.73
N GLY A 150 2.41 0.61 6.66
CA GLY A 150 1.99 -0.27 7.77
C GLY A 150 0.87 0.34 8.62
N ILE A 151 0.74 1.67 8.63
CA ILE A 151 -0.27 2.43 9.35
C ILE A 151 -1.68 2.17 8.80
N GLU A 152 -1.80 1.89 7.49
CA GLU A 152 -3.09 1.61 6.85
C GLU A 152 -3.80 0.43 7.53
N TYR A 153 -3.06 -0.59 7.97
CA TYR A 153 -3.63 -1.73 8.69
C TYR A 153 -4.22 -1.34 10.04
N GLY A 154 -3.64 -0.35 10.72
CA GLY A 154 -4.19 0.23 11.95
C GLY A 154 -5.52 0.94 11.69
N PHE A 155 -5.58 1.79 10.67
CA PHE A 155 -6.83 2.45 10.27
C PHE A 155 -7.90 1.45 9.84
N ILE A 156 -7.55 0.43 9.05
CA ILE A 156 -8.47 -0.64 8.65
C ILE A 156 -9.06 -1.31 9.88
N PHE A 157 -8.24 -1.61 10.89
CA PHE A 157 -8.72 -2.20 12.14
C PHE A 157 -9.68 -1.27 12.89
N ILE A 158 -9.32 0.00 13.06
CA ILE A 158 -10.17 0.98 13.74
C ILE A 158 -11.53 1.10 13.03
N PHE A 159 -11.52 1.26 11.70
CA PHE A 159 -12.75 1.33 10.91
C PHE A 159 -13.57 0.04 11.00
N ALA A 160 -12.93 -1.12 10.91
CA ALA A 160 -13.60 -2.41 11.04
C ALA A 160 -14.25 -2.56 12.42
N ALA A 161 -13.57 -2.17 13.50
CA ALA A 161 -14.12 -2.20 14.86
C ALA A 161 -15.33 -1.26 15.01
N ILE A 162 -15.23 -0.01 14.52
CA ILE A 162 -16.33 0.96 14.56
C ILE A 162 -17.54 0.45 13.75
N LEU A 163 -17.32 -0.05 12.54
CA LEU A 163 -18.40 -0.60 11.71
C LEU A 163 -18.98 -1.88 12.30
N SER A 164 -18.17 -2.74 12.91
CA SER A 164 -18.65 -3.96 13.57
C SER A 164 -19.53 -3.63 14.79
N TYR A 165 -19.22 -2.55 15.52
CA TYR A 165 -20.06 -2.07 16.62
C TYR A 165 -21.36 -1.41 16.14
N LYS A 166 -21.27 -0.51 15.14
CA LYS A 166 -22.42 0.26 14.64
C LYS A 166 -23.34 -0.56 13.71
N PHE A 167 -22.79 -1.55 13.01
CA PHE A 167 -23.47 -2.38 12.02
C PHE A 167 -23.13 -3.87 12.17
N PRO A 168 -23.45 -4.49 13.33
CA PRO A 168 -23.09 -5.88 13.64
C PRO A 168 -23.74 -6.91 12.70
N ARG A 169 -24.76 -6.51 11.93
CA ARG A 169 -25.43 -7.34 10.92
C ARG A 169 -24.61 -7.53 9.64
N TYR A 170 -23.70 -6.60 9.30
CA TYR A 170 -22.90 -6.64 8.06
C TYR A 170 -21.44 -7.03 8.29
N LEU A 171 -20.88 -6.73 9.47
CA LEU A 171 -19.51 -7.08 9.83
C LEU A 171 -19.49 -7.67 11.23
N LYS A 172 -19.23 -8.98 11.34
CA LYS A 172 -18.99 -9.66 12.62
C LYS A 172 -17.49 -9.84 12.79
N GLU A 173 -16.81 -8.85 13.36
CA GLU A 173 -15.41 -9.02 13.72
C GLU A 173 -15.34 -9.87 15.00
N HIS A 174 -14.92 -11.13 14.89
CA HIS A 174 -14.59 -11.96 16.06
C HIS A 174 -13.28 -11.44 16.68
N LEU A 175 -13.38 -10.39 17.47
CA LEU A 175 -12.28 -9.81 18.23
C LEU A 175 -11.91 -10.74 19.40
N ASN A 176 -11.07 -11.73 19.13
CA ASN A 176 -10.41 -12.44 20.22
C ASN A 176 -9.58 -11.42 21.02
N ARG A 177 -9.71 -11.36 22.36
CA ARG A 177 -9.03 -10.36 23.21
C ARG A 177 -7.52 -10.30 22.95
N LYS A 178 -6.88 -11.44 22.70
CA LYS A 178 -5.46 -11.53 22.36
C LYS A 178 -5.11 -10.84 21.03
N THR A 179 -5.98 -10.92 20.04
CA THR A 179 -5.83 -10.28 18.73
C THR A 179 -5.99 -8.76 18.85
N ALA A 180 -6.99 -8.31 19.62
CA ALA A 180 -7.24 -6.89 19.83
C ALA A 180 -6.04 -6.20 20.51
N ILE A 181 -5.45 -6.82 21.55
CA ILE A 181 -4.26 -6.29 22.23
C ILE A 181 -3.07 -6.18 21.28
N LYS A 182 -2.80 -7.20 20.44
CA LYS A 182 -1.71 -7.14 19.44
C LYS A 182 -1.90 -6.00 18.45
N LYS A 183 -3.13 -5.78 17.98
CA LYS A 183 -3.45 -4.69 17.04
C LYS A 183 -3.30 -3.32 17.70
N ILE A 184 -3.69 -3.16 18.98
CA ILE A 184 -3.50 -1.92 19.75
C ILE A 184 -2.00 -1.62 19.94
N ILE A 185 -1.20 -2.62 20.35
CA ILE A 185 0.25 -2.48 20.50
C ILE A 185 0.90 -2.06 19.17
N ALA A 186 0.47 -2.67 18.06
CA ALA A 186 0.96 -2.29 16.73
C ALA A 186 0.64 -0.84 16.37
N ILE A 187 -0.56 -0.34 16.72
CA ILE A 187 -0.96 1.06 16.50
C ILE A 187 -0.13 2.02 17.36
N LEU A 188 0.13 1.68 18.62
CA LEU A 188 0.98 2.49 19.50
C LEU A 188 2.43 2.55 18.99
N LEU A 189 2.97 1.42 18.56
CA LEU A 189 4.29 1.33 17.91
C LEU A 189 4.32 2.22 16.66
N ILE A 190 3.32 2.14 15.80
CA ILE A 190 3.16 3.03 14.65
C ILE A 190 3.21 4.51 15.07
N GLY A 191 2.47 4.89 16.11
CA GLY A 191 2.45 6.26 16.62
C GLY A 191 3.82 6.72 17.13
N ALA A 192 4.52 5.86 17.87
CA ALA A 192 5.87 6.13 18.36
C ALA A 192 6.88 6.28 17.20
N GLY A 193 6.80 5.42 16.18
CA GLY A 193 7.63 5.52 14.98
C GLY A 193 7.41 6.81 14.21
N LEU A 194 6.16 7.26 14.07
CA LEU A 194 5.84 8.55 13.47
C LEU A 194 6.38 9.72 14.29
N TRP A 195 6.21 9.68 15.61
CA TRP A 195 6.70 10.74 16.49
C TRP A 195 8.22 10.86 16.45
N ALA A 196 8.94 9.76 16.31
CA ALA A 196 10.39 9.76 16.17
C ALA A 196 10.90 10.31 14.82
N ILE A 197 10.04 10.46 13.81
CA ILE A 197 10.39 11.09 12.51
C ILE A 197 10.05 12.59 12.52
N ALA A 198 9.09 13.01 13.34
CA ALA A 198 8.58 14.38 13.43
C ALA A 198 9.55 15.30 14.19
#